data_AF-A0A1E5FDT8-F1
#
_entry.id   AF-A0A1E5FDT8-F1
#
_cell.length_a   1.000
_cell.length_b   1.000
_cell.length_c   1.000
_cell.angle_alpha   90.00
_cell.angle_beta   90.00
_cell.angle_gamma   90.00
#
_symmetry.space_group_name_H-M   'P 1'
#
loop_
_entity.id
_entity.type
_entity.pdbx_description
1 polymer ?
#
loop_
_entity_poly.entity_id
_entity_poly.type
_entity_poly.pdbx_seq_one_letter_code
_entity_poly.pdbx_strand_id
1 'polypeptide(L)'
;MKVINYLLSVLLLFSSPQLAWATVDVMELDGNATSDNSGIDWDDVNDPNSMVGIAEFFQKDRNGVDQIFWKGGSKDDSDITDWAFRSASPQPKDDFTNAYAAAFESEGDLLIYFGADRYANNGDMYIGFWFLQDQVGLPAGATKGDFIGEHVNGDILVLISFPQASGGKPYIEVLQWDLNNGDVTDNMTRLFQTAGDPKSNDFVGARCGSGAIGVDKICAISNDDSIGAIPLPNVSGWEYLAKTGETTSIPTESFVEGRLNLSALLNDEFGISDIPCFSSFLVESRASRSIDASLADFVVGSFSLCSISIAATCNTTSFTVDGMFNIDYTVTVTNTGPGSLGTNGGYEVAFLSDSPILGALPVVGNGDEVWSVGESFSFMGNYLSVNNGAVGVIDGSVDLDGLIVNAQAPVAYNCPPIDLSPMVEISKVCNSFLEVDSGQVVLKKTYDVEICNTGDIPLAIESLMDSKDDSLSRSDLPTEVVNSSYYLDFALPCDDLEDVTTCGAGNMCSALSADPELFACKTGEGEWIPNFGDAIGQVCTQVSKTYAPNVLPTGVDGMLSNQVTATFDSLFLQEAFMETSNIATCDVCPFTVPEP
;
A
#
# COMPACT_ATOMS: atom_id res chain seq x y z
N MET A 1 8.85 -82.56 17.08
CA MET A 1 8.08 -82.41 15.82
C MET A 1 7.72 -80.95 15.68
N LYS A 2 8.22 -80.30 14.63
CA LYS A 2 8.01 -78.89 14.26
C LYS A 2 6.56 -78.70 13.79
N VAL A 3 5.78 -77.78 14.37
CA VAL A 3 5.45 -76.42 13.88
C VAL A 3 5.18 -76.34 12.37
N ILE A 4 3.99 -75.91 11.98
CA ILE A 4 3.69 -74.89 10.95
C ILE A 4 2.18 -74.56 11.03
N ASN A 5 1.87 -73.33 11.43
CA ASN A 5 0.57 -72.68 11.23
C ASN A 5 0.56 -72.08 9.82
N TYR A 6 -0.46 -72.37 9.01
CA TYR A 6 -0.73 -71.62 7.78
C TYR A 6 -1.76 -70.53 8.10
N LEU A 7 -1.30 -69.28 8.16
CA LEU A 7 -2.13 -68.09 8.03
C LEU A 7 -2.18 -67.73 6.54
N LEU A 8 -3.37 -67.80 5.96
CA LEU A 8 -3.65 -67.43 4.58
C LEU A 8 -3.90 -65.92 4.55
N SER A 9 -2.90 -65.12 4.22
CA SER A 9 -3.02 -63.68 3.99
C SER A 9 -3.47 -63.42 2.56
N VAL A 10 -4.72 -63.00 2.39
CA VAL A 10 -5.26 -62.46 1.13
C VAL A 10 -4.77 -61.01 1.00
N LEU A 11 -3.88 -60.75 0.05
CA LEU A 11 -3.48 -59.41 -0.34
C LEU A 11 -4.57 -58.83 -1.26
N LEU A 12 -5.41 -57.94 -0.72
CA LEU A 12 -6.30 -57.09 -1.52
C LEU A 12 -5.47 -55.92 -2.05
N LEU A 13 -5.08 -55.99 -3.33
CA LEU A 13 -4.59 -54.86 -4.10
C LEU A 13 -5.76 -53.90 -4.32
N PHE A 14 -5.87 -52.88 -3.47
CA PHE A 14 -6.63 -51.68 -3.80
C PHE A 14 -5.80 -50.87 -4.79
N SER A 15 -6.07 -51.02 -6.08
CA SER A 15 -5.71 -50.01 -7.07
C SER A 15 -6.63 -48.82 -6.85
N SER A 16 -6.19 -47.85 -6.06
CA SER A 16 -6.79 -46.52 -6.07
C SER A 16 -6.62 -45.94 -7.49
N PRO A 17 -7.69 -45.48 -8.15
CA PRO A 17 -7.51 -44.69 -9.36
C PRO A 17 -6.78 -43.41 -8.93
N GLN A 18 -5.55 -43.23 -9.39
CA GLN A 18 -4.98 -41.89 -9.46
C GLN A 18 -5.87 -41.14 -10.45
N LEU A 19 -6.73 -40.27 -9.94
CA LEU A 19 -7.27 -39.18 -10.74
C LEU A 19 -6.05 -38.34 -11.10
N ALA A 20 -5.60 -38.45 -12.35
CA ALA A 20 -4.78 -37.42 -12.95
C ALA A 20 -5.64 -36.16 -12.94
N TRP A 21 -5.25 -35.17 -12.15
CA TRP A 21 -5.85 -33.84 -12.21
C TRP A 21 -5.47 -33.31 -13.59
N ALA A 22 -6.43 -33.28 -14.51
CA ALA A 22 -6.21 -32.61 -15.78
C ALA A 22 -6.15 -31.12 -15.44
N THR A 23 -4.97 -30.52 -15.58
CA THR A 23 -4.78 -29.08 -15.46
C THR A 23 -5.78 -28.39 -16.39
N VAL A 24 -6.69 -27.60 -15.83
CA VAL A 24 -7.63 -26.82 -16.62
C VAL A 24 -6.88 -25.59 -17.12
N ASP A 25 -6.55 -25.60 -18.41
CA ASP A 25 -6.01 -24.43 -19.09
C ASP A 25 -6.99 -23.26 -18.94
N VAL A 26 -6.46 -22.13 -18.53
CA VAL A 26 -7.19 -20.87 -18.35
C VAL A 26 -7.26 -20.13 -19.69
N MET A 27 -6.13 -20.12 -20.42
CA MET A 27 -6.07 -19.56 -21.76
C MET A 27 -6.22 -20.64 -22.84
N GLU A 28 -6.80 -20.24 -23.96
CA GLU A 28 -6.80 -20.99 -25.20
C GLU A 28 -5.35 -21.09 -25.73
N LEU A 29 -4.96 -22.28 -26.20
CA LEU A 29 -3.64 -22.55 -26.79
C LEU A 29 -3.84 -23.25 -28.14
N ASP A 30 -4.49 -22.56 -29.06
CA ASP A 30 -4.94 -23.10 -30.34
C ASP A 30 -4.16 -22.55 -31.54
N GLY A 31 -3.11 -21.76 -31.28
CA GLY A 31 -2.23 -21.12 -32.25
C GLY A 31 -2.83 -19.85 -32.84
N ASN A 32 -3.70 -19.18 -32.10
CA ASN A 32 -4.29 -17.90 -32.44
C ASN A 32 -4.25 -16.96 -31.21
N ALA A 33 -4.67 -15.70 -31.37
CA ALA A 33 -4.57 -14.67 -30.33
C ALA A 33 -5.92 -14.00 -30.03
N THR A 34 -7.02 -14.62 -30.45
CA THR A 34 -8.37 -14.10 -30.44
C THR A 34 -9.29 -15.08 -29.75
N SER A 35 -9.84 -14.64 -28.63
CA SER A 35 -10.79 -15.41 -27.83
C SER A 35 -11.95 -15.94 -28.68
N ASP A 36 -12.22 -17.24 -28.54
CA ASP A 36 -13.43 -17.86 -29.04
C ASP A 36 -14.56 -17.83 -27.99
N ASN A 37 -15.71 -18.47 -28.26
CA ASN A 37 -16.86 -18.39 -27.34
C ASN A 37 -16.65 -19.18 -26.02
N SER A 38 -15.48 -19.73 -25.74
CA SER A 38 -15.28 -20.65 -24.61
C SER A 38 -14.06 -20.44 -23.69
N GLY A 39 -13.17 -19.50 -23.97
CA GLY A 39 -11.96 -19.28 -23.14
C GLY A 39 -11.37 -17.88 -23.24
N ILE A 40 -10.33 -17.65 -22.44
CA ILE A 40 -9.52 -16.42 -22.44
C ILE A 40 -8.42 -16.59 -23.47
N ASP A 41 -8.09 -15.56 -24.24
CA ASP A 41 -6.93 -15.58 -25.15
C ASP A 41 -6.09 -14.29 -25.01
N TRP A 42 -5.06 -14.14 -25.83
CA TRP A 42 -4.12 -13.03 -25.78
C TRP A 42 -4.76 -11.66 -26.04
N ASP A 43 -5.92 -11.59 -26.70
CA ASP A 43 -6.68 -10.35 -26.84
C ASP A 43 -7.38 -9.91 -25.55
N ASP A 44 -7.74 -10.84 -24.66
CA ASP A 44 -8.22 -10.52 -23.32
C ASP A 44 -7.09 -10.10 -22.39
N VAL A 45 -5.95 -10.80 -22.45
CA VAL A 45 -4.73 -10.51 -21.67
C VAL A 45 -4.12 -9.16 -22.02
N ASN A 46 -4.26 -8.70 -23.26
CA ASN A 46 -3.69 -7.43 -23.71
C ASN A 46 -4.72 -6.28 -23.76
N ASP A 47 -5.77 -6.34 -22.92
CA ASP A 47 -6.69 -5.21 -22.73
C ASP A 47 -6.15 -4.24 -21.65
N PRO A 48 -5.71 -3.02 -22.01
CA PRO A 48 -5.19 -2.06 -21.03
C PRO A 48 -6.24 -1.57 -20.01
N ASN A 49 -7.52 -1.91 -20.19
CA ASN A 49 -8.59 -1.55 -19.27
C ASN A 49 -8.97 -2.67 -18.30
N SER A 50 -8.44 -3.89 -18.50
CA SER A 50 -8.82 -5.06 -17.72
C SER A 50 -7.68 -6.06 -17.68
N MET A 51 -7.07 -6.22 -16.50
CA MET A 51 -6.15 -7.32 -16.24
C MET A 51 -6.97 -8.57 -15.89
N VAL A 52 -6.74 -9.68 -16.58
CA VAL A 52 -7.41 -10.98 -16.36
C VAL A 52 -6.50 -11.99 -15.67
N GLY A 53 -5.18 -11.86 -15.84
CA GLY A 53 -4.15 -12.62 -15.13
C GLY A 53 -3.75 -11.97 -13.80
N ILE A 54 -2.90 -12.67 -13.03
CA ILE A 54 -2.23 -12.12 -11.83
C ILE A 54 -0.97 -11.31 -12.18
N ALA A 55 -0.42 -11.52 -13.38
CA ALA A 55 0.63 -10.71 -13.99
C ALA A 55 0.53 -10.84 -15.52
N GLU A 56 0.79 -9.75 -16.22
CA GLU A 56 0.69 -9.67 -17.68
C GLU A 56 1.86 -8.84 -18.23
N PHE A 57 2.37 -9.23 -19.40
CA PHE A 57 3.40 -8.54 -20.13
C PHE A 57 3.04 -8.54 -21.60
N PHE A 58 3.08 -7.37 -22.23
CA PHE A 58 3.04 -7.22 -23.68
C PHE A 58 4.01 -6.12 -24.08
N GLN A 59 4.90 -6.44 -25.02
CA GLN A 59 5.79 -5.44 -25.59
C GLN A 59 5.94 -5.65 -27.09
N LYS A 60 5.63 -4.58 -27.81
CA LYS A 60 5.96 -4.47 -29.22
C LYS A 60 7.47 -4.26 -29.39
N ASP A 61 8.05 -5.06 -30.27
CA ASP A 61 9.47 -5.01 -30.58
C ASP A 61 9.83 -3.97 -31.65
N ARG A 62 11.10 -3.56 -31.72
CA ARG A 62 11.57 -2.48 -32.58
C ARG A 62 12.13 -3.00 -33.91
N ASN A 63 11.21 -3.46 -34.76
CA ASN A 63 11.49 -3.75 -36.17
C ASN A 63 12.48 -2.77 -36.83
N GLY A 64 13.64 -3.27 -37.25
CA GLY A 64 14.68 -2.48 -37.91
C GLY A 64 15.83 -2.06 -37.00
N VAL A 65 15.81 -0.86 -36.39
CA VAL A 65 16.88 -0.46 -35.46
C VAL A 65 16.48 -0.88 -34.05
N ASP A 66 16.89 -2.09 -33.70
CA ASP A 66 16.54 -2.74 -32.44
C ASP A 66 17.66 -2.68 -31.40
N GLN A 67 17.43 -3.23 -30.22
CA GLN A 67 18.41 -3.58 -29.21
C GLN A 67 18.69 -5.08 -29.31
N ILE A 68 19.87 -5.42 -29.83
CA ILE A 68 20.28 -6.82 -30.01
C ILE A 68 21.38 -7.20 -29.02
N PHE A 69 21.52 -8.50 -28.76
CA PHE A 69 22.67 -9.04 -28.05
C PHE A 69 23.98 -8.73 -28.79
N TRP A 70 25.02 -8.50 -28.00
CA TRP A 70 26.33 -8.05 -28.47
C TRP A 70 27.45 -8.70 -27.68
N LYS A 71 28.61 -8.90 -28.32
CA LYS A 71 29.78 -9.65 -27.80
C LYS A 71 29.50 -11.16 -27.64
N GLY A 72 30.54 -11.93 -27.38
CA GLY A 72 30.46 -13.38 -27.23
C GLY A 72 30.06 -13.86 -25.83
N GLY A 73 29.95 -12.95 -24.86
CA GLY A 73 29.59 -13.25 -23.47
C GLY A 73 28.10 -13.46 -23.25
N SER A 74 27.25 -12.81 -24.05
CA SER A 74 25.79 -13.01 -24.03
C SER A 74 25.44 -14.44 -24.46
N LYS A 75 25.18 -15.30 -23.49
CA LYS A 75 24.89 -16.72 -23.61
C LYS A 75 23.97 -17.13 -22.47
N ASP A 76 23.10 -18.10 -22.72
CA ASP A 76 22.14 -18.59 -21.72
C ASP A 76 22.80 -19.28 -20.52
N ASP A 77 24.05 -19.73 -20.64
CA ASP A 77 24.83 -20.33 -19.55
C ASP A 77 25.82 -19.35 -18.87
N SER A 78 25.88 -18.11 -19.36
CA SER A 78 26.60 -17.00 -18.74
C SER A 78 25.67 -16.16 -17.87
N ASP A 79 26.20 -15.57 -16.81
CA ASP A 79 25.48 -14.61 -15.98
C ASP A 79 25.04 -13.38 -16.80
N ILE A 80 23.90 -12.78 -16.44
CA ILE A 80 23.37 -11.55 -17.08
C ILE A 80 24.38 -10.41 -16.98
N THR A 81 25.22 -10.38 -15.94
CA THR A 81 26.31 -9.41 -15.79
C THR A 81 27.35 -9.47 -16.93
N ASP A 82 27.46 -10.60 -17.65
CA ASP A 82 28.29 -10.75 -18.84
C ASP A 82 27.55 -10.40 -20.16
N TRP A 83 26.24 -10.20 -20.09
CA TRP A 83 25.41 -9.89 -21.25
C TRP A 83 25.58 -8.44 -21.67
N ALA A 84 25.77 -8.24 -22.98
CA ALA A 84 25.85 -6.93 -23.58
C ALA A 84 24.85 -6.75 -24.70
N PHE A 85 24.49 -5.49 -24.94
CA PHE A 85 23.57 -5.08 -26.00
C PHE A 85 24.11 -3.92 -26.83
N ARG A 86 23.52 -3.71 -28.01
CA ARG A 86 23.70 -2.50 -28.82
C ARG A 86 22.49 -2.24 -29.70
N SER A 87 22.35 -1.00 -30.13
CA SER A 87 21.39 -0.64 -31.16
C SER A 87 21.87 -1.08 -32.55
N ALA A 88 21.20 -2.06 -33.14
CA ALA A 88 21.47 -2.58 -34.49
C ALA A 88 20.28 -3.40 -35.00
N SER A 89 20.30 -3.77 -36.28
CA SER A 89 19.29 -4.65 -36.84
C SER A 89 19.65 -6.12 -36.64
N PRO A 90 18.76 -6.95 -36.05
CA PRO A 90 18.93 -8.39 -36.07
C PRO A 90 18.81 -8.93 -37.51
N GLN A 91 19.15 -10.20 -37.70
CA GLN A 91 18.82 -10.85 -38.97
C GLN A 91 17.30 -11.04 -39.04
N PRO A 92 16.65 -10.82 -40.18
CA PRO A 92 15.18 -10.84 -40.22
C PRO A 92 14.51 -12.14 -39.73
N LYS A 93 15.22 -13.27 -39.75
CA LYS A 93 14.69 -14.57 -39.27
C LYS A 93 14.75 -14.72 -37.75
N ASP A 94 15.55 -13.87 -37.11
CA ASP A 94 15.85 -13.85 -35.68
C ASP A 94 15.23 -12.59 -35.04
N ASP A 95 14.37 -11.86 -35.76
CA ASP A 95 13.80 -10.55 -35.39
C ASP A 95 12.36 -10.77 -34.91
N PHE A 96 12.00 -10.24 -33.74
CA PHE A 96 10.63 -10.31 -33.22
C PHE A 96 9.80 -9.10 -33.66
N THR A 97 8.48 -9.20 -33.52
CA THR A 97 7.58 -8.04 -33.65
C THR A 97 6.84 -7.74 -32.36
N ASN A 98 6.53 -8.78 -31.58
CA ASN A 98 5.86 -8.67 -30.29
C ASN A 98 6.34 -9.81 -29.38
N ALA A 99 6.32 -9.56 -28.07
CA ALA A 99 6.58 -10.53 -27.02
C ALA A 99 5.53 -10.38 -25.93
N TYR A 100 5.08 -11.50 -25.36
CA TYR A 100 4.00 -11.49 -24.38
C TYR A 100 4.12 -12.64 -23.39
N ALA A 101 3.62 -12.40 -22.18
CA ALA A 101 3.50 -13.39 -21.12
C ALA A 101 2.33 -13.06 -20.20
N ALA A 102 1.75 -14.08 -19.59
CA ALA A 102 0.70 -13.92 -18.59
C ALA A 102 0.79 -15.03 -17.54
N ALA A 103 0.39 -14.74 -16.32
CA ALA A 103 0.31 -15.74 -15.26
C ALA A 103 -1.08 -15.82 -14.66
N PHE A 104 -1.49 -17.03 -14.31
CA PHE A 104 -2.79 -17.33 -13.70
C PHE A 104 -2.61 -18.36 -12.58
N GLU A 105 -3.37 -18.20 -11.51
CA GLU A 105 -3.60 -19.27 -10.54
C GLU A 105 -4.85 -20.06 -10.95
N SER A 106 -4.70 -21.37 -11.12
CA SER A 106 -5.80 -22.26 -11.47
C SER A 106 -5.68 -23.56 -10.68
N GLU A 107 -6.73 -23.91 -9.93
CA GLU A 107 -6.79 -25.14 -9.12
C GLU A 107 -5.61 -25.35 -8.14
N GLY A 108 -4.91 -24.28 -7.75
CA GLY A 108 -3.74 -24.34 -6.86
C GLY A 108 -2.40 -24.42 -7.60
N ASP A 109 -2.40 -24.45 -8.93
CA ASP A 109 -1.21 -24.37 -9.77
C ASP A 109 -1.00 -22.94 -10.31
N LEU A 110 0.26 -22.54 -10.42
CA LEU A 110 0.67 -21.36 -11.16
C LEU A 110 0.94 -21.75 -12.61
N LEU A 111 0.12 -21.22 -13.51
CA LEU A 111 0.26 -21.37 -14.95
C LEU A 111 0.84 -20.10 -15.54
N ILE A 112 1.97 -20.23 -16.24
CA ILE A 112 2.58 -19.13 -16.99
C ILE A 112 2.41 -19.41 -18.47
N TYR A 113 1.75 -18.50 -19.17
CA TYR A 113 1.62 -18.46 -20.60
C TYR A 113 2.67 -17.50 -21.16
N PHE A 114 3.23 -17.83 -22.32
CA PHE A 114 4.26 -17.02 -22.96
C PHE A 114 4.12 -17.13 -24.47
N GLY A 115 4.60 -16.12 -25.18
CA GLY A 115 4.61 -16.15 -26.62
C GLY A 115 5.35 -15.00 -27.25
N ALA A 116 5.51 -15.10 -28.57
CA ALA A 116 6.17 -14.09 -29.38
C ALA A 116 5.74 -14.20 -30.84
N ASP A 117 5.73 -13.04 -31.50
CA ASP A 117 5.51 -12.92 -32.92
C ASP A 117 6.83 -12.69 -33.64
N ARG A 118 7.05 -13.37 -34.78
CA ARG A 118 8.26 -13.23 -35.59
C ARG A 118 8.07 -12.29 -36.77
N TYR A 119 9.12 -11.54 -37.10
CA TYR A 119 9.15 -10.68 -38.28
C TYR A 119 9.25 -11.47 -39.60
N ALA A 120 9.99 -12.59 -39.60
CA ALA A 120 10.08 -13.49 -40.76
C ALA A 120 10.03 -14.97 -40.36
N ASN A 121 9.24 -15.74 -41.12
CA ASN A 121 8.97 -17.16 -40.92
C ASN A 121 9.85 -18.09 -41.78
N ASN A 122 11.10 -17.70 -42.05
CA ASN A 122 12.00 -18.50 -42.88
C ASN A 122 13.02 -19.30 -42.05
N GLY A 123 13.04 -20.61 -42.23
CA GLY A 123 13.88 -21.55 -41.49
C GLY A 123 13.30 -21.96 -40.15
N ASP A 124 13.96 -22.93 -39.52
CA ASP A 124 13.63 -23.36 -38.15
C ASP A 124 13.64 -22.17 -37.19
N MET A 125 12.79 -22.28 -36.18
CA MET A 125 12.65 -21.30 -35.12
C MET A 125 13.29 -21.84 -33.85
N TYR A 126 14.12 -21.01 -33.22
CA TYR A 126 14.68 -21.27 -31.90
C TYR A 126 14.46 -20.01 -31.06
N ILE A 127 13.75 -20.17 -29.95
CA ILE A 127 13.36 -19.08 -29.05
C ILE A 127 13.64 -19.52 -27.62
N GLY A 128 14.13 -18.62 -26.78
CA GLY A 128 14.21 -18.77 -25.34
C GLY A 128 13.26 -17.80 -24.64
N PHE A 129 12.64 -18.26 -23.55
CA PHE A 129 11.79 -17.45 -22.68
C PHE A 129 12.33 -17.55 -21.25
N TRP A 130 12.87 -16.45 -20.76
CA TRP A 130 13.41 -16.29 -19.43
C TRP A 130 12.37 -15.67 -18.50
N PHE A 131 12.19 -16.31 -17.34
CA PHE A 131 11.47 -15.78 -16.19
C PHE A 131 12.49 -15.56 -15.08
N LEU A 132 12.70 -14.29 -14.73
CA LEU A 132 13.85 -13.82 -13.95
C LEU A 132 13.36 -13.18 -12.66
N GLN A 133 13.99 -13.54 -11.54
CA GLN A 133 13.61 -13.02 -10.22
C GLN A 133 14.08 -11.57 -10.02
N ASP A 134 15.25 -11.22 -10.56
CA ASP A 134 15.79 -9.86 -10.50
C ASP A 134 15.13 -8.91 -11.54
N GLN A 135 15.30 -7.61 -11.35
CA GLN A 135 14.93 -6.57 -12.31
C GLN A 135 15.95 -6.48 -13.46
N VAL A 136 15.71 -7.30 -14.48
CA VAL A 136 16.58 -7.41 -15.65
C VAL A 136 16.11 -6.48 -16.74
N GLY A 137 17.06 -5.77 -17.36
CA GLY A 137 16.75 -4.85 -18.44
C GLY A 137 17.96 -4.10 -18.94
N LEU A 138 17.72 -2.90 -19.45
CA LEU A 138 18.75 -2.05 -20.04
C LEU A 138 18.84 -0.71 -19.29
N PRO A 139 20.04 -0.12 -19.15
CA PRO A 139 20.18 1.22 -18.59
C PRO A 139 19.35 2.25 -19.39
N ALA A 140 18.57 3.08 -18.68
CA ALA A 140 17.65 4.02 -19.30
C ALA A 140 18.35 4.95 -20.33
N GLY A 141 17.80 4.99 -21.55
CA GLY A 141 18.30 5.83 -22.65
C GLY A 141 19.61 5.34 -23.30
N ALA A 142 20.15 4.20 -22.89
CA ALA A 142 21.37 3.66 -23.48
C ALA A 142 21.10 2.96 -24.83
N THR A 143 22.01 3.15 -25.78
CA THR A 143 22.00 2.53 -27.12
C THR A 143 23.08 1.46 -27.29
N LYS A 144 23.88 1.22 -26.24
CA LYS A 144 24.84 0.14 -26.12
C LYS A 144 25.32 0.06 -24.68
N GLY A 145 25.73 -1.12 -24.24
CA GLY A 145 26.26 -1.31 -22.89
C GLY A 145 26.12 -2.76 -22.48
N ASP A 146 26.15 -2.94 -21.17
CA ASP A 146 25.89 -4.21 -20.52
C ASP A 146 24.46 -4.16 -19.94
N PHE A 147 23.85 -5.32 -19.69
CA PHE A 147 22.53 -5.41 -19.06
C PHE A 147 22.57 -4.92 -17.61
N ILE A 148 21.40 -4.64 -17.04
CA ILE A 148 21.21 -4.51 -15.59
C ILE A 148 20.56 -5.78 -15.04
N GLY A 149 20.84 -6.09 -13.79
CA GLY A 149 20.41 -7.29 -13.09
C GLY A 149 21.40 -8.45 -13.20
N GLU A 150 21.17 -9.49 -12.41
CA GLU A 150 21.94 -10.73 -12.38
C GLU A 150 21.02 -11.96 -12.35
N HIS A 151 21.56 -13.13 -12.66
CA HIS A 151 20.79 -14.36 -12.49
C HIS A 151 20.68 -14.74 -11.02
N VAL A 152 19.49 -15.17 -10.61
CA VAL A 152 19.23 -15.71 -9.27
C VAL A 152 18.94 -17.20 -9.39
N ASN A 153 19.46 -18.01 -8.46
CA ASN A 153 19.13 -19.44 -8.43
C ASN A 153 17.61 -19.64 -8.41
N GLY A 154 17.10 -20.44 -9.34
CA GLY A 154 15.65 -20.60 -9.53
C GLY A 154 15.07 -19.84 -10.73
N ASP A 155 15.84 -18.96 -11.39
CA ASP A 155 15.43 -18.39 -12.67
C ASP A 155 15.14 -19.50 -13.69
N ILE A 156 14.08 -19.35 -14.49
CA ILE A 156 13.60 -20.39 -15.40
C ILE A 156 13.80 -19.96 -16.85
N LEU A 157 14.41 -20.84 -17.64
CA LEU A 157 14.53 -20.71 -19.09
C LEU A 157 13.72 -21.80 -19.79
N VAL A 158 12.76 -21.40 -20.62
CA VAL A 158 12.05 -22.29 -21.54
C VAL A 158 12.64 -22.11 -22.94
N LEU A 159 13.32 -23.15 -23.44
CA LEU A 159 13.85 -23.20 -24.80
C LEU A 159 12.90 -23.96 -25.71
N ILE A 160 12.51 -23.34 -26.81
CA ILE A 160 11.59 -23.92 -27.78
C ILE A 160 12.24 -23.94 -29.16
N SER A 161 12.12 -25.10 -29.81
CA SER A 161 12.52 -25.33 -31.19
C SER A 161 11.33 -25.81 -32.00
N PHE A 162 10.95 -25.05 -33.03
CA PHE A 162 10.01 -25.52 -34.05
C PHE A 162 10.76 -25.73 -35.37
N PRO A 163 10.77 -26.96 -35.91
CA PRO A 163 11.30 -27.20 -37.24
C PRO A 163 10.36 -26.59 -38.29
N GLN A 164 10.91 -26.01 -39.34
CA GLN A 164 10.11 -25.53 -40.48
C GLN A 164 9.58 -26.73 -41.29
N ALA A 165 8.38 -27.17 -40.95
CA ALA A 165 7.71 -28.30 -41.56
C ALA A 165 6.20 -28.20 -41.33
N SER A 166 5.42 -28.74 -42.27
CA SER A 166 3.96 -28.85 -42.11
C SER A 166 3.62 -29.65 -40.86
N GLY A 167 2.92 -29.01 -39.90
CA GLY A 167 2.65 -29.59 -38.58
C GLY A 167 3.90 -29.73 -37.70
N GLY A 168 4.82 -28.76 -37.78
CA GLY A 168 6.06 -28.70 -37.01
C GLY A 168 5.84 -29.06 -35.54
N LYS A 169 6.61 -30.03 -35.06
CA LYS A 169 6.46 -30.59 -33.71
C LYS A 169 7.46 -29.89 -32.80
N PRO A 170 7.01 -29.16 -31.77
CA PRO A 170 7.92 -28.44 -30.89
C PRO A 170 8.76 -29.41 -30.09
N TYR A 171 10.05 -29.09 -30.00
CA TYR A 171 10.94 -29.65 -29.02
C TYR A 171 11.25 -28.58 -27.98
N ILE A 172 10.90 -28.86 -26.74
CA ILE A 172 11.01 -27.95 -25.59
C ILE A 172 12.02 -28.52 -24.59
N GLU A 173 12.89 -27.66 -24.07
CA GLU A 173 13.67 -27.89 -22.86
C GLU A 173 13.34 -26.80 -21.84
N VAL A 174 13.18 -27.18 -20.57
CA VAL A 174 13.06 -26.22 -19.46
C VAL A 174 14.27 -26.39 -18.56
N LEU A 175 14.94 -25.30 -18.27
CA LEU A 175 16.17 -25.23 -17.50
C LEU A 175 15.97 -24.25 -16.35
N GLN A 176 16.71 -24.48 -15.27
CA GLN A 176 16.79 -23.59 -14.12
C GLN A 176 18.22 -23.10 -13.97
N TRP A 177 18.40 -21.82 -13.64
CA TRP A 177 19.67 -21.30 -13.17
C TRP A 177 20.03 -21.91 -11.80
N ASP A 178 21.19 -22.54 -11.74
CA ASP A 178 21.73 -23.20 -10.54
C ASP A 178 23.24 -22.99 -10.49
N LEU A 179 23.63 -21.82 -9.98
CA LEU A 179 24.99 -21.30 -9.99
C LEU A 179 26.01 -22.31 -9.41
N ASN A 180 26.98 -22.73 -10.23
CA ASN A 180 28.00 -23.73 -9.91
C ASN A 180 27.50 -25.14 -9.54
N ASN A 181 26.23 -25.46 -9.78
CA ASN A 181 25.62 -26.75 -9.43
C ASN A 181 24.79 -27.35 -10.57
N GLY A 182 24.89 -26.79 -11.78
CA GLY A 182 24.17 -27.26 -12.96
C GLY A 182 24.56 -28.67 -13.44
N ASP A 183 23.61 -29.35 -14.11
CA ASP A 183 23.81 -30.67 -14.73
C ASP A 183 23.98 -30.62 -16.27
N VAL A 184 23.62 -29.50 -16.90
CA VAL A 184 23.79 -29.24 -18.34
C VAL A 184 25.07 -28.45 -18.61
N THR A 185 25.28 -27.39 -17.84
CA THR A 185 26.50 -26.57 -17.77
C THR A 185 26.80 -26.31 -16.30
N ASP A 186 27.86 -25.58 -15.98
CA ASP A 186 28.20 -25.26 -14.58
C ASP A 186 27.06 -24.49 -13.86
N ASN A 187 26.21 -23.76 -14.61
CA ASN A 187 25.16 -22.89 -14.04
C ASN A 187 23.73 -23.29 -14.42
N MET A 188 23.51 -24.38 -15.17
CA MET A 188 22.18 -24.74 -15.68
C MET A 188 21.80 -26.17 -15.34
N THR A 189 20.66 -26.33 -14.68
CA THR A 189 20.04 -27.63 -14.38
C THR A 189 18.82 -27.85 -15.26
N ARG A 190 18.68 -29.03 -15.87
CA ARG A 190 17.50 -29.38 -16.68
C ARG A 190 16.35 -29.86 -15.81
N LEU A 191 15.22 -29.16 -15.92
CA LEU A 191 13.95 -29.55 -15.30
C LEU A 191 13.09 -30.41 -16.23
N PHE A 192 13.12 -30.12 -17.54
CA PHE A 192 12.34 -30.85 -18.53
C PHE A 192 13.04 -30.92 -19.88
N GLN A 193 12.78 -32.00 -20.61
CA GLN A 193 13.10 -32.10 -22.03
C GLN A 193 12.08 -32.99 -22.73
N THR A 194 11.66 -32.56 -23.91
CA THR A 194 10.70 -33.31 -24.73
C THR A 194 11.26 -34.68 -25.08
N ALA A 195 10.50 -35.74 -24.78
CA ALA A 195 10.93 -37.10 -25.01
C ALA A 195 11.03 -37.46 -26.51
N GLY A 196 12.07 -38.21 -26.86
CA GLY A 196 12.28 -38.73 -28.22
C GLY A 196 13.25 -37.91 -29.08
N ASP A 197 13.63 -38.46 -30.23
CA ASP A 197 14.49 -37.76 -31.19
C ASP A 197 13.62 -36.90 -32.13
N PRO A 198 13.82 -35.57 -32.19
CA PRO A 198 13.08 -34.69 -33.11
C PRO A 198 13.23 -35.02 -34.59
N LYS A 199 14.26 -35.82 -34.96
CA LYS A 199 14.46 -36.32 -36.33
C LYS A 199 13.70 -37.61 -36.62
N SER A 200 13.10 -38.23 -35.61
CA SER A 200 12.31 -39.45 -35.77
C SER A 200 10.93 -39.13 -36.36
N ASN A 201 10.45 -39.99 -37.26
CA ASN A 201 9.09 -39.89 -37.80
C ASN A 201 8.01 -40.08 -36.71
N ASP A 202 8.35 -40.80 -35.63
CA ASP A 202 7.45 -41.10 -34.51
C ASP A 202 7.50 -40.03 -33.42
N PHE A 203 8.33 -39.00 -33.57
CA PHE A 203 8.37 -37.87 -32.64
C PHE A 203 7.00 -37.21 -32.58
N VAL A 204 6.46 -36.92 -31.40
CA VAL A 204 5.14 -36.26 -31.26
C VAL A 204 5.31 -34.77 -30.92
N GLY A 205 6.41 -34.41 -30.26
CA GLY A 205 6.65 -33.06 -29.75
C GLY A 205 5.79 -32.74 -28.52
N ALA A 206 6.17 -31.69 -27.80
CA ALA A 206 5.39 -31.15 -26.68
C ALA A 206 4.36 -30.13 -27.18
N ARG A 207 3.50 -30.55 -28.13
CA ARG A 207 2.52 -29.65 -28.76
C ARG A 207 1.32 -29.44 -27.85
N CYS A 208 0.84 -28.20 -27.69
CA CYS A 208 -0.41 -27.96 -26.94
C CYS A 208 -1.60 -28.68 -27.58
N GLY A 209 -2.48 -29.23 -26.74
CA GLY A 209 -3.59 -30.10 -27.16
C GLY A 209 -3.18 -31.47 -27.68
N SER A 210 -1.87 -31.79 -27.79
CA SER A 210 -1.43 -33.15 -28.07
C SER A 210 -1.50 -33.98 -26.79
N GLY A 211 -1.88 -35.26 -26.89
CA GLY A 211 -1.83 -36.19 -25.76
C GLY A 211 -0.41 -36.73 -25.47
N ALA A 212 0.63 -35.96 -25.79
CA ALA A 212 2.01 -36.38 -25.59
C ALA A 212 2.41 -36.35 -24.10
N ILE A 213 3.47 -37.07 -23.74
CA ILE A 213 3.92 -37.12 -22.34
C ILE A 213 4.53 -35.77 -21.94
N GLY A 214 4.12 -35.24 -20.79
CA GLY A 214 4.68 -34.00 -20.21
C GLY A 214 4.02 -32.70 -20.70
N VAL A 215 3.04 -32.79 -21.63
CA VAL A 215 2.29 -31.63 -22.15
C VAL A 215 1.33 -31.01 -21.13
N ASP A 216 1.05 -31.72 -20.04
CA ASP A 216 0.39 -31.21 -18.85
C ASP A 216 1.28 -30.18 -18.12
N LYS A 217 2.59 -30.41 -18.11
CA LYS A 217 3.57 -29.50 -17.48
C LYS A 217 4.00 -28.36 -18.40
N ILE A 218 4.31 -28.66 -19.66
CA ILE A 218 4.82 -27.68 -20.61
C ILE A 218 4.41 -28.03 -22.04
N CYS A 219 3.87 -27.06 -22.75
CA CYS A 219 3.55 -27.23 -24.16
C CYS A 219 3.76 -25.93 -24.94
N ALA A 220 3.87 -26.05 -26.26
CA ALA A 220 3.86 -24.92 -27.17
C ALA A 220 3.09 -25.22 -28.45
N ILE A 221 2.60 -24.19 -29.12
CA ILE A 221 1.97 -24.27 -30.43
C ILE A 221 2.32 -23.02 -31.26
N SER A 222 2.22 -23.16 -32.58
CA SER A 222 2.39 -22.08 -33.53
C SER A 222 1.26 -22.17 -34.55
N ASN A 223 0.96 -21.05 -35.22
CA ASN A 223 -0.01 -21.00 -36.31
C ASN A 223 0.50 -21.74 -37.56
N ASP A 224 0.45 -23.07 -37.53
CA ASP A 224 0.91 -23.93 -38.61
C ASP A 224 -0.06 -23.95 -39.82
N ASP A 225 0.26 -24.74 -40.86
CA ASP A 225 -0.57 -24.87 -42.07
C ASP A 225 -2.05 -25.23 -41.81
N SER A 226 -2.37 -25.87 -40.68
CA SER A 226 -3.74 -26.24 -40.34
C SER A 226 -4.55 -25.06 -39.81
N ILE A 227 -3.89 -24.08 -39.21
CA ILE A 227 -4.46 -22.83 -38.70
C ILE A 227 -4.39 -21.75 -39.79
N GLY A 228 -3.25 -21.64 -40.46
CA GLY A 228 -2.99 -20.66 -41.51
C GLY A 228 -2.57 -19.30 -40.96
N ALA A 229 -2.68 -18.27 -41.81
CA ALA A 229 -2.46 -16.89 -41.38
C ALA A 229 -3.63 -16.47 -40.48
N ILE A 230 -3.31 -15.94 -39.29
CA ILE A 230 -4.31 -15.51 -38.31
C ILE A 230 -4.57 -14.00 -38.45
N PRO A 231 -5.81 -13.50 -38.32
CA PRO A 231 -6.08 -12.07 -38.25
C PRO A 231 -5.31 -11.42 -37.09
N LEU A 232 -5.00 -10.12 -37.20
CA LEU A 232 -4.47 -9.43 -36.02
C LEU A 232 -5.55 -9.30 -34.93
N PRO A 233 -5.18 -9.53 -33.66
CA PRO A 233 -6.10 -9.34 -32.55
C PRO A 233 -6.53 -7.87 -32.48
N ASN A 234 -7.78 -7.64 -32.11
CA ASN A 234 -8.36 -6.30 -32.07
C ASN A 234 -8.08 -5.59 -30.73
N VAL A 235 -6.80 -5.49 -30.39
CA VAL A 235 -6.32 -4.85 -29.15
C VAL A 235 -5.38 -3.69 -29.45
N SER A 236 -5.36 -2.72 -28.55
CA SER A 236 -4.52 -1.53 -28.72
C SER A 236 -3.04 -1.89 -28.57
N GLY A 237 -2.20 -1.52 -29.53
CA GLY A 237 -0.75 -1.70 -29.44
C GLY A 237 -0.21 -2.97 -30.10
N TRP A 238 -1.06 -3.95 -30.45
CA TRP A 238 -0.67 -5.14 -31.20
C TRP A 238 -0.57 -4.86 -32.71
N GLU A 239 0.47 -4.11 -33.06
CA GLU A 239 0.80 -3.84 -34.46
C GLU A 239 1.74 -4.93 -35.01
N TYR A 240 1.55 -5.29 -36.27
CA TYR A 240 2.39 -6.28 -36.93
C TYR A 240 2.75 -5.82 -38.34
N LEU A 241 3.99 -6.08 -38.74
CA LEU A 241 4.47 -5.89 -40.10
C LEU A 241 5.37 -7.08 -40.45
N ALA A 242 4.88 -8.01 -41.25
CA ALA A 242 5.72 -9.08 -41.77
C ALA A 242 6.80 -8.51 -42.70
N LYS A 243 7.92 -9.23 -42.80
CA LYS A 243 8.95 -8.98 -43.82
C LYS A 243 8.40 -8.99 -45.25
N THR A 244 7.37 -9.77 -45.52
CA THR A 244 6.68 -9.88 -46.82
C THR A 244 5.68 -8.75 -47.08
N GLY A 245 5.36 -7.93 -46.07
CA GLY A 245 4.58 -6.70 -46.17
C GLY A 245 3.13 -6.79 -45.64
N GLU A 246 2.72 -7.92 -45.10
CA GLU A 246 1.41 -8.11 -44.45
C GLU A 246 1.33 -7.29 -43.14
N THR A 247 0.21 -6.59 -42.94
CA THR A 247 -0.01 -5.70 -41.77
C THR A 247 -1.34 -5.91 -41.07
N THR A 248 -2.15 -6.87 -41.53
CA THR A 248 -3.51 -7.13 -41.00
C THR A 248 -3.69 -8.56 -40.53
N SER A 249 -2.65 -9.37 -40.65
CA SER A 249 -2.63 -10.79 -40.28
C SER A 249 -1.20 -11.20 -39.95
N ILE A 250 -1.06 -12.16 -39.06
CA ILE A 250 0.21 -12.82 -38.74
C ILE A 250 0.33 -14.06 -39.67
N PRO A 251 1.33 -14.11 -40.57
CA PRO A 251 1.53 -15.26 -41.47
C PRO A 251 1.74 -16.57 -40.72
N THR A 252 1.50 -17.69 -41.41
CA THR A 252 1.79 -19.04 -40.91
C THR A 252 3.24 -19.16 -40.41
N GLU A 253 3.46 -19.86 -39.30
CA GLU A 253 4.76 -20.00 -38.61
C GLU A 253 5.37 -18.67 -38.09
N SER A 254 4.56 -17.63 -37.90
CA SER A 254 4.99 -16.34 -37.32
C SER A 254 4.42 -16.05 -35.93
N PHE A 255 3.43 -16.80 -35.45
CA PHE A 255 2.87 -16.69 -34.10
C PHE A 255 3.27 -17.90 -33.27
N VAL A 256 3.65 -17.70 -32.02
CA VAL A 256 4.09 -18.75 -31.09
C VAL A 256 3.54 -18.47 -29.73
N GLU A 257 3.00 -19.50 -29.11
CA GLU A 257 2.55 -19.46 -27.73
C GLU A 257 2.86 -20.78 -27.02
N GLY A 258 2.80 -20.74 -25.70
CA GLY A 258 2.93 -21.93 -24.88
C GLY A 258 2.51 -21.68 -23.45
N ARG A 259 2.46 -22.77 -22.70
CA ARG A 259 2.11 -22.78 -21.28
C ARG A 259 3.11 -23.60 -20.50
N LEU A 260 3.55 -23.06 -19.38
CA LEU A 260 4.31 -23.69 -18.32
C LEU A 260 3.42 -23.79 -17.07
N ASN A 261 3.03 -25.00 -16.68
CA ASN A 261 2.55 -25.25 -15.33
C ASN A 261 3.77 -25.36 -14.40
N LEU A 262 4.13 -24.24 -13.78
CA LEU A 262 5.34 -24.13 -12.98
C LEU A 262 5.22 -24.94 -11.69
N SER A 263 4.04 -24.93 -11.06
CA SER A 263 3.76 -25.72 -9.86
C SER A 263 3.96 -27.21 -10.11
N ALA A 264 3.33 -27.76 -11.16
CA ALA A 264 3.45 -29.16 -11.51
C ALA A 264 4.89 -29.54 -11.90
N LEU A 265 5.59 -28.66 -12.64
CA LEU A 265 6.98 -28.91 -13.03
C LEU A 265 7.91 -29.00 -11.81
N LEU A 266 7.84 -28.02 -10.90
CA LEU A 266 8.74 -27.96 -9.74
C LEU A 266 8.40 -29.01 -8.68
N ASN A 267 7.11 -29.28 -8.44
CA ASN A 267 6.68 -30.27 -7.46
C ASN A 267 7.01 -31.70 -7.89
N ASP A 268 6.64 -32.09 -9.11
CA ASP A 268 6.81 -33.48 -9.56
C ASP A 268 8.28 -33.87 -9.72
N GLU A 269 9.12 -32.95 -10.20
CA GLU A 269 10.52 -33.26 -10.51
C GLU A 269 11.43 -33.11 -9.28
N PHE A 270 11.13 -32.16 -8.38
CA PHE A 270 12.05 -31.81 -7.27
C PHE A 270 11.39 -31.75 -5.88
N GLY A 271 10.06 -31.92 -5.78
CA GLY A 271 9.33 -31.77 -4.52
C GLY A 271 9.36 -30.34 -3.98
N ILE A 272 9.59 -29.36 -4.86
CA ILE A 272 9.63 -27.94 -4.52
C ILE A 272 8.20 -27.40 -4.53
N SER A 273 7.76 -26.83 -3.41
CA SER A 273 6.46 -26.17 -3.28
C SER A 273 6.55 -24.64 -3.29
N ASP A 274 7.73 -24.09 -3.03
CA ASP A 274 7.97 -22.64 -3.05
C ASP A 274 8.27 -22.20 -4.48
N ILE A 275 7.39 -21.40 -5.05
CA ILE A 275 7.52 -20.90 -6.42
C ILE A 275 8.43 -19.66 -6.42
N PRO A 276 9.47 -19.60 -7.26
CA PRO A 276 10.30 -18.42 -7.42
C PRO A 276 9.49 -17.20 -7.83
N CYS A 277 9.93 -16.06 -7.34
CA CYS A 277 9.18 -14.84 -7.42
C CYS A 277 9.71 -14.00 -8.60
N PHE A 278 9.13 -14.18 -9.79
CA PHE A 278 9.63 -13.51 -11.00
C PHE A 278 9.22 -12.03 -11.04
N SER A 279 10.16 -11.20 -11.49
CA SER A 279 10.02 -9.75 -11.65
C SER A 279 10.20 -9.29 -13.07
N SER A 280 10.90 -10.07 -13.90
CA SER A 280 11.19 -9.73 -15.28
C SER A 280 10.95 -10.91 -16.21
N PHE A 281 10.51 -10.60 -17.42
CA PHE A 281 10.37 -11.55 -18.52
C PHE A 281 11.25 -11.10 -19.67
N LEU A 282 11.96 -12.06 -20.28
CA LEU A 282 12.78 -11.81 -21.47
C LEU A 282 12.54 -12.92 -22.48
N VAL A 283 12.23 -12.54 -23.72
CA VAL A 283 12.28 -13.47 -24.86
C VAL A 283 13.55 -13.22 -25.65
N GLU A 284 14.17 -14.29 -26.15
CA GLU A 284 15.38 -14.21 -26.95
C GLU A 284 15.33 -15.10 -28.18
N SER A 285 15.94 -14.64 -29.27
CA SER A 285 16.12 -15.42 -30.49
C SER A 285 17.55 -15.96 -30.57
N ARG A 286 17.68 -17.21 -31.03
CA ARG A 286 18.95 -17.93 -30.94
C ARG A 286 19.28 -18.71 -32.20
N ALA A 287 20.58 -18.93 -32.43
CA ALA A 287 21.06 -19.57 -33.64
C ALA A 287 20.75 -21.08 -33.72
N SER A 288 20.48 -21.74 -32.59
CA SER A 288 20.18 -23.17 -32.51
C SER A 288 19.61 -23.54 -31.14
N ARG A 289 19.16 -24.79 -30.97
CA ARG A 289 18.75 -25.33 -29.67
C ARG A 289 19.87 -25.53 -28.62
N SER A 290 21.14 -25.41 -28.99
CA SER A 290 22.27 -25.61 -28.05
C SER A 290 22.28 -24.53 -26.97
N ILE A 291 22.54 -24.85 -25.70
CA ILE A 291 22.56 -23.86 -24.61
C ILE A 291 23.60 -22.75 -24.80
N ASP A 292 24.74 -23.08 -25.42
CA ASP A 292 25.83 -22.14 -25.74
C ASP A 292 25.63 -21.41 -27.09
N ALA A 293 24.41 -21.44 -27.65
CA ALA A 293 24.11 -20.82 -28.93
C ALA A 293 24.37 -19.31 -28.91
N SER A 294 24.66 -18.72 -30.08
CA SER A 294 24.70 -17.26 -30.17
C SER A 294 23.28 -16.72 -30.13
N LEU A 295 23.04 -15.82 -29.18
CA LEU A 295 21.81 -15.05 -29.05
C LEU A 295 21.85 -13.89 -30.06
N ALA A 296 20.68 -13.48 -30.54
CA ALA A 296 20.54 -12.44 -31.55
C ALA A 296 19.68 -11.29 -31.01
N ASP A 297 18.37 -11.46 -30.99
CA ASP A 297 17.41 -10.42 -30.65
C ASP A 297 16.74 -10.70 -29.30
N PHE A 298 16.19 -9.67 -28.66
CA PHE A 298 15.47 -9.84 -27.40
C PHE A 298 14.43 -8.77 -27.15
N VAL A 299 13.38 -9.15 -26.41
CA VAL A 299 12.45 -8.21 -25.78
C VAL A 299 12.45 -8.49 -24.28
N VAL A 300 12.62 -7.45 -23.47
CA VAL A 300 12.72 -7.56 -22.01
C VAL A 300 11.89 -6.48 -21.33
N GLY A 301 11.22 -6.85 -20.24
CA GLY A 301 10.59 -5.90 -19.34
C GLY A 301 10.03 -6.54 -18.08
N SER A 302 9.27 -5.75 -17.32
CA SER A 302 8.72 -6.15 -16.03
C SER A 302 7.62 -7.20 -16.18
N PHE A 303 7.69 -8.24 -15.36
CA PHE A 303 6.68 -9.28 -15.20
C PHE A 303 6.62 -9.66 -13.72
N SER A 304 5.88 -8.87 -12.94
CA SER A 304 5.86 -8.96 -11.48
C SER A 304 4.84 -9.99 -10.98
N LEU A 305 5.30 -11.20 -10.68
CA LEU A 305 4.52 -12.21 -9.96
C LEU A 305 4.52 -11.98 -8.45
N CYS A 306 5.59 -11.39 -7.94
CA CYS A 306 5.64 -10.98 -6.55
C CYS A 306 4.62 -9.88 -6.32
N SER A 307 3.76 -10.07 -5.32
CA SER A 307 2.82 -9.03 -4.94
C SER A 307 2.63 -9.00 -3.44
N ILE A 308 2.41 -7.79 -2.94
CA ILE A 308 1.98 -7.57 -1.57
C ILE A 308 0.69 -6.76 -1.57
N SER A 309 -0.11 -6.91 -0.52
CA SER A 309 -1.18 -5.98 -0.20
C SER A 309 -0.88 -5.27 1.10
N ILE A 310 -1.37 -4.04 1.21
CA ILE A 310 -1.24 -3.21 2.41
C ILE A 310 -2.64 -3.00 2.99
N ALA A 311 -2.77 -2.95 4.30
CA ALA A 311 -3.94 -2.48 5.00
C ALA A 311 -3.52 -1.48 6.08
N ALA A 312 -4.25 -0.39 6.25
CA ALA A 312 -3.97 0.63 7.24
C ALA A 312 -5.19 0.90 8.10
N THR A 313 -4.97 1.00 9.40
CA THR A 313 -5.95 1.44 10.38
C THR A 313 -5.34 2.54 11.24
N CYS A 314 -6.14 3.48 11.70
CA CYS A 314 -5.66 4.57 12.53
C CYS A 314 -6.78 5.15 13.39
N ASN A 315 -6.40 5.87 14.44
CA ASN A 315 -7.29 6.63 15.32
C ASN A 315 -6.63 7.95 15.71
N THR A 316 -7.42 9.02 15.78
CA THR A 316 -7.01 10.21 16.53
C THR A 316 -7.13 9.91 18.01
N THR A 317 -6.05 10.06 18.78
CA THR A 317 -6.01 9.63 20.20
C THR A 317 -5.92 10.79 21.18
N SER A 318 -5.33 11.91 20.78
CA SER A 318 -5.21 13.12 21.59
C SER A 318 -4.81 14.30 20.70
N PHE A 319 -4.59 15.46 21.31
CA PHE A 319 -4.03 16.63 20.65
C PHE A 319 -2.97 17.29 21.52
N THR A 320 -2.10 18.08 20.89
CA THR A 320 -1.03 18.84 21.53
C THR A 320 -1.46 20.29 21.69
N VAL A 321 -0.78 21.00 22.59
CA VAL A 321 -1.01 22.42 22.85
C VAL A 321 -0.82 23.31 21.60
N ASP A 322 -0.03 22.87 20.62
CA ASP A 322 0.23 23.59 19.38
C ASP A 322 -0.89 23.46 18.33
N GLY A 323 -2.02 22.82 18.64
CA GLY A 323 -3.11 22.67 17.68
C GLY A 323 -3.02 21.43 16.79
N MET A 324 -2.17 20.46 17.13
CA MET A 324 -1.98 19.24 16.34
C MET A 324 -2.61 18.02 17.02
N PHE A 325 -3.02 17.03 16.25
CA PHE A 325 -3.68 15.80 16.68
C PHE A 325 -2.72 14.62 16.61
N ASN A 326 -2.56 13.87 17.70
CA ASN A 326 -1.83 12.60 17.66
C ASN A 326 -2.68 11.55 16.95
N ILE A 327 -2.10 10.96 15.91
CA ILE A 327 -2.68 9.86 15.16
C ILE A 327 -1.85 8.61 15.44
N ASP A 328 -2.47 7.62 16.08
CA ASP A 328 -1.89 6.29 16.19
C ASP A 328 -2.35 5.45 15.00
N TYR A 329 -1.43 4.71 14.38
CA TYR A 329 -1.73 3.87 13.24
C TYR A 329 -1.15 2.46 13.38
N THR A 330 -1.79 1.52 12.69
CA THR A 330 -1.30 0.18 12.44
C THR A 330 -1.37 -0.09 10.94
N VAL A 331 -0.24 -0.46 10.36
CA VAL A 331 -0.16 -0.90 8.96
C VAL A 331 0.16 -2.38 8.95
N THR A 332 -0.54 -3.12 8.12
CA THR A 332 -0.35 -4.55 7.88
C THR A 332 0.03 -4.75 6.44
N VAL A 333 1.09 -5.51 6.19
CA VAL A 333 1.52 -5.93 4.85
C VAL A 333 1.29 -7.43 4.76
N THR A 334 0.78 -7.91 3.64
CA THR A 334 0.48 -9.33 3.39
C THR A 334 1.12 -9.77 2.09
N ASN A 335 1.80 -10.92 2.09
CA ASN A 335 2.30 -11.54 0.86
C ASN A 335 1.10 -12.10 0.08
N THR A 336 0.81 -11.52 -1.08
CA THR A 336 -0.28 -11.95 -1.96
C THR A 336 0.23 -12.59 -3.24
N GLY A 337 1.55 -12.75 -3.38
CA GLY A 337 2.17 -13.45 -4.50
C GLY A 337 1.95 -14.97 -4.41
N PRO A 338 2.22 -15.69 -5.51
CA PRO A 338 2.04 -17.14 -5.59
C PRO A 338 3.13 -17.93 -4.85
N GLY A 339 4.21 -17.25 -4.44
CA GLY A 339 5.38 -17.84 -3.79
C GLY A 339 5.74 -17.13 -2.49
N SER A 340 6.49 -17.84 -1.64
CA SER A 340 7.05 -17.27 -0.42
C SER A 340 8.07 -16.16 -0.78
N LEU A 341 8.06 -15.06 -0.02
CA LEU A 341 8.99 -13.95 -0.19
C LEU A 341 10.15 -14.07 0.81
N GLY A 342 11.38 -13.86 0.35
CA GLY A 342 12.56 -13.76 1.21
C GLY A 342 13.71 -14.71 0.85
N THR A 343 14.92 -14.22 1.09
CA THR A 343 16.20 -14.94 1.04
C THR A 343 16.71 -15.17 2.47
N ASN A 344 17.85 -15.87 2.64
CA ASN A 344 18.58 -15.90 3.91
C ASN A 344 19.22 -14.51 4.22
N GLY A 345 18.40 -13.47 4.29
CA GLY A 345 18.80 -12.06 4.44
C GLY A 345 17.61 -11.21 4.91
N GLY A 346 17.92 -9.99 5.37
CA GLY A 346 16.91 -9.10 5.95
C GLY A 346 16.14 -8.34 4.87
N TYR A 347 14.84 -8.19 5.04
CA TYR A 347 14.02 -7.36 4.17
C TYR A 347 13.86 -5.94 4.72
N GLU A 348 13.73 -4.95 3.83
CA GLU A 348 13.41 -3.55 4.17
C GLU A 348 12.04 -3.17 3.60
N VAL A 349 11.12 -2.75 4.46
CA VAL A 349 9.82 -2.25 4.01
C VAL A 349 9.88 -0.73 3.85
N ALA A 350 9.58 -0.25 2.65
CA ALA A 350 9.52 1.16 2.32
C ALA A 350 8.07 1.57 2.01
N PHE A 351 7.68 2.77 2.41
CA PHE A 351 6.34 3.28 2.15
C PHE A 351 6.39 4.69 1.60
N LEU A 352 5.46 4.96 0.69
CA LEU A 352 5.21 6.28 0.12
C LEU A 352 3.83 6.73 0.59
N SER A 353 3.76 7.88 1.24
CA SER A 353 2.49 8.49 1.63
C SER A 353 2.41 9.90 1.07
N ASP A 354 1.26 10.26 0.51
CA ASP A 354 1.01 11.62 0.01
C ASP A 354 0.81 12.65 1.14
N SER A 355 0.77 12.21 2.39
CA SER A 355 0.63 13.08 3.56
C SER A 355 2.01 13.56 4.07
N PRO A 356 2.31 14.87 4.02
CA PRO A 356 3.65 15.41 4.31
C PRO A 356 4.08 15.34 5.79
N ILE A 357 3.29 14.70 6.66
CA ILE A 357 3.60 14.57 8.09
C ILE A 357 4.20 13.21 8.47
N LEU A 358 4.32 12.31 7.50
CA LEU A 358 5.09 11.07 7.64
C LEU A 358 6.55 11.36 7.30
N GLY A 359 7.28 11.93 8.26
CA GLY A 359 8.73 11.78 8.25
C GLY A 359 9.03 10.29 8.24
N ALA A 360 9.65 9.80 7.15
CA ALA A 360 10.10 8.42 6.89
C ALA A 360 9.40 7.38 7.77
N LEU A 361 8.39 6.70 7.23
CA LEU A 361 7.85 5.49 7.86
C LEU A 361 9.02 4.62 8.30
N PRO A 362 8.98 4.06 9.53
CA PRO A 362 10.10 3.30 10.04
C PRO A 362 10.42 2.20 9.02
N VAL A 363 11.68 2.12 8.58
CA VAL A 363 12.18 0.91 7.91
C VAL A 363 12.07 -0.18 8.96
N VAL A 364 11.01 -0.99 8.85
CA VAL A 364 10.80 -2.10 9.77
C VAL A 364 11.59 -3.27 9.24
N GLY A 365 12.89 -3.28 9.56
CA GLY A 365 13.72 -4.47 9.35
C GLY A 365 13.46 -5.44 10.50
N ASN A 366 13.00 -6.64 10.19
CA ASN A 366 13.25 -7.78 11.07
C ASN A 366 12.98 -9.13 10.40
N GLY A 367 14.04 -9.90 10.22
CA GLY A 367 13.99 -11.37 10.21
C GLY A 367 14.66 -12.03 9.02
N ASP A 368 15.46 -13.07 9.30
CA ASP A 368 15.91 -14.08 8.33
C ASP A 368 14.77 -15.07 7.98
N GLU A 369 13.51 -14.62 8.02
CA GLU A 369 12.33 -15.48 7.93
C GLU A 369 11.70 -15.41 6.53
N VAL A 370 11.50 -16.60 5.94
CA VAL A 370 10.77 -16.77 4.68
C VAL A 370 9.30 -16.45 4.93
N TRP A 371 8.81 -15.44 4.24
CA TRP A 371 7.46 -14.91 4.36
C TRP A 371 6.48 -15.69 3.48
N SER A 372 5.68 -16.55 4.10
CA SER A 372 4.81 -17.48 3.39
C SER A 372 3.67 -16.76 2.65
N VAL A 373 3.11 -17.41 1.61
CA VAL A 373 1.91 -16.90 0.93
C VAL A 373 0.76 -16.69 1.93
N GLY A 374 0.17 -15.50 1.92
CA GLY A 374 -0.94 -15.10 2.80
C GLY A 374 -0.54 -14.77 4.24
N GLU A 375 0.75 -14.89 4.60
CA GLU A 375 1.23 -14.43 5.89
C GLU A 375 1.24 -12.89 5.92
N SER A 376 1.05 -12.32 7.10
CA SER A 376 1.00 -10.87 7.29
C SER A 376 1.93 -10.42 8.41
N PHE A 377 2.56 -9.26 8.21
CA PHE A 377 3.31 -8.55 9.22
C PHE A 377 2.64 -7.21 9.52
N SER A 378 2.50 -6.85 10.80
CA SER A 378 1.93 -5.57 11.22
C SER A 378 2.93 -4.78 12.04
N PHE A 379 2.97 -3.47 11.80
CA PHE A 379 3.72 -2.52 12.62
C PHE A 379 2.83 -1.35 13.03
N MET A 380 3.20 -0.73 14.15
CA MET A 380 2.47 0.35 14.79
C MET A 380 3.35 1.57 14.90
N GLY A 381 2.75 2.75 14.81
CA GLY A 381 3.45 4.02 15.00
C GLY A 381 2.49 5.14 15.31
N ASN A 382 3.03 6.35 15.46
CA ASN A 382 2.25 7.55 15.62
C ASN A 382 2.85 8.74 14.87
N TYR A 383 2.02 9.73 14.57
CA TYR A 383 2.44 11.00 13.99
C TYR A 383 1.47 12.13 14.40
N LEU A 384 1.88 13.38 14.17
CA LEU A 384 1.08 14.56 14.47
C LEU A 384 0.33 15.01 13.21
N SER A 385 -0.95 15.33 13.32
CA SER A 385 -1.80 15.77 12.20
C SER A 385 -2.32 17.17 12.47
N VAL A 386 -2.45 18.01 11.46
CA VAL A 386 -3.17 19.29 11.59
C VAL A 386 -4.70 19.11 11.54
N ASN A 387 -5.16 17.92 11.17
CA ASN A 387 -6.57 17.58 11.02
C ASN A 387 -7.01 16.62 12.13
N ASN A 388 -8.14 16.94 12.77
CA ASN A 388 -8.86 16.00 13.63
C ASN A 388 -9.55 14.95 12.75
N GLY A 389 -9.16 13.68 12.88
CA GLY A 389 -9.56 12.63 11.95
C GLY A 389 -8.81 12.73 10.62
N ALA A 390 -7.53 12.37 10.64
CA ALA A 390 -6.67 12.42 9.46
C ALA A 390 -7.19 11.47 8.35
N VAL A 391 -7.14 11.95 7.11
CA VAL A 391 -7.46 11.15 5.92
C VAL A 391 -6.27 11.18 4.97
N GLY A 392 -6.03 10.07 4.27
CA GLY A 392 -4.94 10.00 3.32
C GLY A 392 -4.89 8.67 2.58
N VAL A 393 -3.79 8.49 1.86
CA VAL A 393 -3.50 7.28 1.11
C VAL A 393 -2.07 6.85 1.45
N ILE A 394 -1.88 5.55 1.62
CA ILE A 394 -0.58 4.92 1.78
C ILE A 394 -0.34 3.96 0.61
N ASP A 395 0.86 4.03 0.06
CA ASP A 395 1.41 3.06 -0.88
C ASP A 395 2.72 2.50 -0.31
N GLY A 396 3.20 1.37 -0.81
CA GLY A 396 4.43 0.81 -0.29
C GLY A 396 5.03 -0.30 -1.12
N SER A 397 6.27 -0.61 -0.78
CA SER A 397 7.07 -1.67 -1.36
C SER A 397 7.88 -2.38 -0.29
N VAL A 398 8.28 -3.61 -0.61
CA VAL A 398 9.22 -4.39 0.20
C VAL A 398 10.44 -4.64 -0.67
N ASP A 399 11.62 -4.29 -0.15
CA ASP A 399 12.91 -4.62 -0.73
C ASP A 399 13.45 -5.91 -0.08
N LEU A 400 13.62 -6.94 -0.88
CA LEU A 400 14.11 -8.26 -0.49
C LEU A 400 15.51 -8.45 -1.06
N ASP A 401 16.53 -7.90 -0.40
CA ASP A 401 17.93 -7.94 -0.86
C ASP A 401 18.14 -7.46 -2.32
N GLY A 402 17.43 -6.41 -2.73
CA GLY A 402 17.48 -5.82 -4.07
C GLY A 402 16.24 -6.11 -4.93
N LEU A 403 15.44 -7.13 -4.56
CA LEU A 403 14.15 -7.39 -5.19
C LEU A 403 13.08 -6.46 -4.60
N ILE A 404 12.67 -5.45 -5.37
CA ILE A 404 11.60 -4.53 -4.98
C ILE A 404 10.24 -5.09 -5.40
N VAL A 405 9.42 -5.45 -4.41
CA VAL A 405 8.02 -5.87 -4.56
C VAL A 405 7.10 -4.73 -4.20
N ASN A 406 6.36 -4.19 -5.16
CA ASN A 406 5.40 -3.11 -4.92
C ASN A 406 4.04 -3.65 -4.45
N ALA A 407 3.31 -2.84 -3.68
CA ALA A 407 1.93 -3.12 -3.37
C ALA A 407 1.06 -3.14 -4.63
N GLN A 408 0.08 -4.04 -4.67
CA GLN A 408 -0.85 -4.16 -5.79
C GLN A 408 -1.63 -2.86 -6.04
N ALA A 409 -1.96 -2.15 -4.97
CA ALA A 409 -2.65 -0.87 -5.03
C ALA A 409 -2.41 -0.06 -3.75
N PRO A 410 -2.44 1.27 -3.85
CA PRO A 410 -2.43 2.14 -2.69
C PRO A 410 -3.75 2.02 -1.90
N VAL A 411 -3.70 2.23 -0.59
CA VAL A 411 -4.85 2.09 0.32
C VAL A 411 -5.19 3.40 1.00
N ALA A 412 -6.45 3.78 0.92
CA ALA A 412 -6.98 4.94 1.64
C ALA A 412 -7.21 4.61 3.12
N TYR A 413 -6.90 5.56 4.00
CA TYR A 413 -7.23 5.50 5.42
C TYR A 413 -8.07 6.71 5.84
N ASN A 414 -8.92 6.50 6.83
CA ASN A 414 -9.75 7.52 7.44
C ASN A 414 -9.76 7.32 8.95
N CYS A 415 -8.97 8.11 9.66
CA CYS A 415 -8.85 8.02 11.10
C CYS A 415 -10.10 8.64 11.74
N PRO A 416 -10.80 7.93 12.64
CA PRO A 416 -11.88 8.54 13.41
C PRO A 416 -11.37 9.77 14.17
N PRO A 417 -12.06 10.92 14.08
CA PRO A 417 -11.74 12.09 14.88
C PRO A 417 -12.07 11.86 16.36
N ILE A 418 -11.47 12.66 17.23
CA ILE A 418 -11.93 12.81 18.61
C ILE A 418 -13.06 13.83 18.66
N ASP A 419 -14.11 13.52 19.42
CA ASP A 419 -15.20 14.46 19.69
C ASP A 419 -14.70 15.52 20.67
N LEU A 420 -14.83 16.79 20.28
CA LEU A 420 -14.41 17.95 21.08
C LEU A 420 -15.66 18.74 21.50
N SER A 421 -15.80 18.96 22.79
CA SER A 421 -16.93 19.61 23.47
C SER A 421 -16.46 20.89 24.19
N PRO A 422 -16.27 22.00 23.46
CA PRO A 422 -15.85 23.23 24.10
C PRO A 422 -16.97 23.82 24.95
N MET A 423 -16.64 24.24 26.18
CA MET A 423 -17.60 24.79 27.14
C MET A 423 -16.91 25.82 28.05
N VAL A 424 -17.65 26.87 28.41
CA VAL A 424 -17.18 27.91 29.31
C VAL A 424 -18.28 28.28 30.30
N GLU A 425 -17.90 28.39 31.57
CA GLU A 425 -18.72 28.94 32.62
C GLU A 425 -18.21 30.33 33.02
N ILE A 426 -19.10 31.32 33.02
CA ILE A 426 -18.79 32.68 33.48
C ILE A 426 -19.57 32.93 34.76
N SER A 427 -18.91 33.26 35.87
CA SER A 427 -19.57 33.68 37.09
C SER A 427 -19.30 35.17 37.33
N LYS A 428 -20.26 35.88 37.92
CA LYS A 428 -20.07 37.28 38.29
C LYS A 428 -20.73 37.57 39.62
N VAL A 429 -19.95 38.14 40.52
CA VAL A 429 -20.36 38.55 41.86
C VAL A 429 -20.16 40.06 41.96
N CYS A 430 -21.11 40.79 42.51
CA CYS A 430 -20.93 42.23 42.73
C CYS A 430 -21.19 42.65 44.17
N ASN A 431 -20.57 43.77 44.54
CA ASN A 431 -20.86 44.54 45.74
C ASN A 431 -21.08 46.02 45.37
N SER A 432 -21.91 46.72 46.13
CA SER A 432 -22.16 48.16 45.94
C SER A 432 -21.89 48.94 47.22
N PHE A 433 -21.32 50.15 47.07
CA PHE A 433 -20.99 51.02 48.18
C PHE A 433 -21.03 52.49 47.78
N LEU A 434 -21.05 53.38 48.77
CA LEU A 434 -20.98 54.83 48.58
C LEU A 434 -19.55 55.31 48.84
N GLU A 435 -19.03 56.15 47.97
CA GLU A 435 -17.71 56.76 48.09
C GLU A 435 -17.79 58.28 47.88
N VAL A 436 -16.96 59.05 48.58
CA VAL A 436 -16.84 60.49 48.31
C VAL A 436 -15.82 60.69 47.20
N ASP A 437 -16.29 61.07 46.02
CA ASP A 437 -15.47 61.34 44.83
C ASP A 437 -15.65 62.81 44.43
N SER A 438 -14.55 63.56 44.39
CA SER A 438 -14.54 64.99 44.00
C SER A 438 -15.55 65.87 44.76
N GLY A 439 -15.82 65.56 46.03
CA GLY A 439 -16.74 66.29 46.90
C GLY A 439 -18.22 65.91 46.76
N GLN A 440 -18.54 64.86 46.01
CA GLN A 440 -19.88 64.29 45.88
C GLN A 440 -19.91 62.87 46.44
N VAL A 441 -21.06 62.44 46.99
CA VAL A 441 -21.28 61.03 47.35
C VAL A 441 -21.73 60.31 46.09
N VAL A 442 -20.91 59.38 45.59
CA VAL A 442 -21.14 58.61 44.36
C VAL A 442 -21.39 57.16 44.73
N LEU A 443 -22.38 56.54 44.09
CA LEU A 443 -22.57 55.09 44.14
C LEU A 443 -21.51 54.42 43.27
N LYS A 444 -20.70 53.55 43.87
CA LYS A 444 -19.75 52.69 43.17
C LYS A 444 -20.24 51.25 43.23
N LYS A 445 -19.97 50.51 42.17
CA LYS A 445 -20.24 49.07 42.09
C LYS A 445 -18.95 48.38 41.69
N THR A 446 -18.50 47.48 42.56
CA THR A 446 -17.40 46.57 42.25
C THR A 446 -17.98 45.23 41.87
N TYR A 447 -17.41 44.61 40.85
CA TYR A 447 -17.76 43.25 40.48
C TYR A 447 -16.51 42.45 40.17
N ASP A 448 -16.58 41.17 40.51
CA ASP A 448 -15.60 40.15 40.23
C ASP A 448 -16.22 39.22 39.19
N VAL A 449 -15.57 39.10 38.03
CA VAL A 449 -15.94 38.15 36.98
C VAL A 449 -14.93 37.02 37.01
N GLU A 450 -15.41 35.79 37.08
CA GLU A 450 -14.61 34.59 36.87
C GLU A 450 -15.04 33.90 35.57
N ILE A 451 -14.06 33.46 34.79
CA ILE A 451 -14.27 32.79 33.50
C ILE A 451 -13.49 31.49 33.58
N CYS A 452 -14.18 30.36 33.53
CA CYS A 452 -13.61 29.02 33.61
C CYS A 452 -13.89 28.24 32.33
N ASN A 453 -12.86 27.61 31.75
CA ASN A 453 -13.05 26.62 30.70
C ASN A 453 -13.50 25.32 31.35
N THR A 454 -14.73 24.92 31.03
CA THR A 454 -15.35 23.70 31.54
C THR A 454 -15.50 22.64 30.45
N GLY A 455 -14.94 22.89 29.26
CA GLY A 455 -14.90 21.94 28.15
C GLY A 455 -13.61 21.13 28.12
N ASP A 456 -13.27 20.64 26.94
CA ASP A 456 -12.17 19.70 26.70
C ASP A 456 -11.13 20.21 25.69
N ILE A 457 -11.16 21.51 25.35
CA ILE A 457 -10.17 22.15 24.47
C ILE A 457 -9.76 23.53 24.98
N PRO A 458 -8.51 23.97 24.72
CA PRO A 458 -8.07 25.33 25.00
C PRO A 458 -8.85 26.39 24.22
N LEU A 459 -9.10 27.52 24.87
CA LEU A 459 -9.86 28.65 24.32
C LEU A 459 -9.09 29.97 24.42
N ALA A 460 -9.28 30.81 23.42
CA ALA A 460 -8.87 32.21 23.41
C ALA A 460 -10.05 33.10 23.78
N ILE A 461 -9.86 34.04 24.72
CA ILE A 461 -10.86 35.07 25.00
C ILE A 461 -10.67 36.19 23.98
N GLU A 462 -11.60 36.34 23.04
CA GLU A 462 -11.53 37.36 21.99
C GLU A 462 -12.09 38.71 22.44
N SER A 463 -13.18 38.68 23.20
CA SER A 463 -13.78 39.89 23.77
C SER A 463 -14.34 39.61 25.16
N LEU A 464 -14.38 40.67 25.97
CA LEU A 464 -15.02 40.70 27.28
C LEU A 464 -15.71 42.05 27.41
N MET A 465 -17.01 42.03 27.63
CA MET A 465 -17.82 43.24 27.72
C MET A 465 -18.87 43.11 28.81
N ASP A 466 -19.24 44.26 29.35
CA ASP A 466 -20.27 44.38 30.36
C ASP A 466 -21.41 45.29 29.84
N SER A 467 -22.65 44.85 30.03
CA SER A 467 -23.84 45.53 29.46
C SER A 467 -24.13 46.92 30.05
N LYS A 468 -23.46 47.30 31.16
CA LYS A 468 -23.66 48.56 31.89
C LYS A 468 -22.35 49.29 32.21
N ASP A 469 -21.20 48.67 31.94
CA ASP A 469 -19.86 49.22 32.15
C ASP A 469 -19.02 49.04 30.88
N ASP A 470 -19.05 50.07 30.03
CA ASP A 470 -18.27 50.11 28.79
C ASP A 470 -16.74 50.16 29.02
N SER A 471 -16.30 50.25 30.29
CA SER A 471 -14.87 50.24 30.65
C SER A 471 -14.31 48.83 30.87
N LEU A 472 -15.15 47.80 30.96
CA LEU A 472 -14.68 46.41 30.97
C LEU A 472 -14.25 46.02 29.57
N SER A 473 -13.03 45.52 29.46
CA SER A 473 -12.45 45.06 28.21
C SER A 473 -11.58 43.83 28.44
N ARG A 474 -11.27 43.12 27.34
CA ARG A 474 -10.27 42.04 27.37
C ARG A 474 -8.94 42.49 27.99
N SER A 475 -8.52 43.74 27.79
CA SER A 475 -7.24 44.25 28.30
C SER A 475 -7.15 44.37 29.82
N ASP A 476 -8.27 44.20 30.52
CA ASP A 476 -8.32 44.22 31.98
C ASP A 476 -8.04 42.85 32.62
N LEU A 477 -8.00 41.79 31.81
CA LEU A 477 -7.55 40.47 32.25
C LEU A 477 -6.04 40.46 32.55
N PRO A 478 -5.54 39.48 33.32
CA PRO A 478 -4.11 39.33 33.56
C PRO A 478 -3.30 39.35 32.26
N THR A 479 -2.13 40.00 32.26
CA THR A 479 -1.30 40.15 31.05
C THR A 479 -0.89 38.82 30.42
N GLU A 480 -0.85 37.76 31.22
CA GLU A 480 -0.58 36.38 30.80
C GLU A 480 -1.70 35.83 29.91
N VAL A 481 -2.96 36.24 30.14
CA VAL A 481 -4.15 35.88 29.36
C VAL A 481 -4.34 36.80 28.14
N VAL A 482 -3.94 38.07 28.26
CA VAL A 482 -4.13 39.08 27.20
C VAL A 482 -3.09 38.97 26.09
N ASN A 483 -1.82 38.73 26.43
CA ASN A 483 -0.72 38.70 25.46
C ASN A 483 -0.53 37.33 24.79
N SER A 484 -1.32 36.35 25.19
CA SER A 484 -1.36 35.01 24.62
C SER A 484 -2.42 34.88 23.55
N SER A 485 -2.15 34.07 22.53
CA SER A 485 -3.13 33.75 21.50
C SER A 485 -4.24 32.81 22.02
N TYR A 486 -3.97 31.91 22.98
CA TYR A 486 -4.90 30.94 23.57
C TYR A 486 -4.42 30.59 24.99
N TYR A 487 -5.17 30.82 26.07
CA TYR A 487 -4.64 30.63 27.46
C TYR A 487 -5.70 30.24 28.50
N LEU A 488 -6.96 30.07 28.10
CA LEU A 488 -7.93 29.39 28.96
C LEU A 488 -7.82 27.90 28.65
N ASP A 489 -6.87 27.23 29.32
CA ASP A 489 -6.72 25.77 29.20
C ASP A 489 -7.93 25.08 29.84
N PHE A 490 -8.14 23.80 29.55
CA PHE A 490 -9.12 23.00 30.26
C PHE A 490 -8.44 22.25 31.39
N ALA A 491 -9.24 21.87 32.39
CA ALA A 491 -8.71 21.19 33.56
C ALA A 491 -8.40 19.73 33.24
N LEU A 492 -7.35 19.19 33.86
CA LEU A 492 -7.05 17.75 33.85
C LEU A 492 -8.26 16.99 34.43
N PRO A 493 -8.95 16.14 33.64
CA PRO A 493 -10.16 15.48 34.10
C PRO A 493 -9.84 14.39 35.14
N CYS A 494 -10.85 14.07 35.96
CA CYS A 494 -10.83 12.93 36.88
C CYS A 494 -12.22 12.30 36.94
N ASP A 495 -12.30 11.04 37.35
CA ASP A 495 -13.52 10.24 37.15
C ASP A 495 -14.64 10.64 38.14
N ASP A 496 -14.29 10.85 39.40
CA ASP A 496 -15.22 11.25 40.47
C ASP A 496 -14.47 11.84 41.68
N LEU A 497 -15.21 12.35 42.67
CA LEU A 497 -14.64 12.94 43.89
C LEU A 497 -13.77 11.97 44.73
N GLU A 498 -13.85 10.66 44.49
CA GLU A 498 -13.04 9.63 45.14
C GLU A 498 -11.75 9.32 44.36
N ASP A 499 -11.62 9.81 43.12
CA ASP A 499 -10.41 9.67 42.29
C ASP A 499 -9.25 10.51 42.84
N VAL A 500 -8.36 9.81 43.54
CA VAL A 500 -7.12 10.34 44.12
C VAL A 500 -5.89 9.93 43.31
N THR A 501 -6.07 9.19 42.22
CA THR A 501 -4.96 8.63 41.43
C THR A 501 -4.63 9.48 40.22
N THR A 502 -5.64 9.96 39.51
CA THR A 502 -5.46 10.69 38.24
C THR A 502 -4.84 12.07 38.47
N CYS A 503 -5.22 12.73 39.58
CA CYS A 503 -4.71 14.05 39.93
C CYS A 503 -3.28 14.06 40.48
N GLY A 504 -2.71 12.89 40.79
CA GLY A 504 -1.39 12.77 41.42
C GLY A 504 -1.40 13.04 42.94
N ALA A 505 -0.29 12.66 43.59
CA ALA A 505 -0.20 12.66 45.05
C ALA A 505 -0.31 14.08 45.65
N GLY A 506 -1.23 14.25 46.61
CA GLY A 506 -1.45 15.53 47.32
C GLY A 506 -2.48 16.45 46.65
N ASN A 507 -3.03 16.04 45.52
CA ASN A 507 -4.06 16.74 44.76
C ASN A 507 -5.43 16.06 44.98
N MET A 508 -6.51 16.72 44.56
CA MET A 508 -7.88 16.24 44.76
C MET A 508 -8.74 16.42 43.52
N CYS A 509 -9.68 15.50 43.28
CA CYS A 509 -10.72 15.67 42.28
C CYS A 509 -11.84 16.58 42.84
N SER A 510 -12.38 17.47 42.01
CA SER A 510 -13.38 18.47 42.41
C SER A 510 -14.35 18.78 41.26
N ALA A 511 -15.60 19.12 41.60
CA ALA A 511 -16.59 19.55 40.61
C ALA A 511 -16.15 20.85 39.93
N LEU A 512 -16.01 20.83 38.59
CA LEU A 512 -15.54 21.94 37.76
C LEU A 512 -16.66 22.90 37.38
N SER A 513 -17.89 22.41 37.30
CA SER A 513 -19.09 23.18 36.99
C SER A 513 -20.20 22.93 38.01
N ALA A 514 -21.22 23.78 38.00
CA ALA A 514 -22.49 23.50 38.67
C ALA A 514 -23.22 22.26 38.08
N ASP A 515 -22.79 21.79 36.91
CA ASP A 515 -23.21 20.50 36.35
C ASP A 515 -22.63 19.33 37.18
N PRO A 516 -23.46 18.43 37.75
CA PRO A 516 -23.02 17.37 38.65
C PRO A 516 -22.14 16.28 38.02
N GLU A 517 -21.87 16.32 36.71
CA GLU A 517 -21.10 15.29 36.00
C GLU A 517 -19.72 15.74 35.50
N LEU A 518 -19.30 16.98 35.77
CA LEU A 518 -17.99 17.51 35.36
C LEU A 518 -17.03 17.61 36.53
N PHE A 519 -16.01 16.75 36.57
CA PHE A 519 -14.97 16.72 37.60
C PHE A 519 -13.58 16.94 37.01
N ALA A 520 -12.74 17.67 37.75
CA ALA A 520 -11.36 17.90 37.38
C ALA A 520 -10.43 18.05 38.58
N CYS A 521 -9.14 18.02 38.31
CA CYS A 521 -8.11 17.98 39.33
C CYS A 521 -7.75 19.36 39.88
N LYS A 522 -7.58 19.44 41.21
CA LYS A 522 -7.05 20.59 41.94
C LYS A 522 -5.79 20.25 42.72
N THR A 523 -4.88 21.20 42.82
CA THR A 523 -3.76 21.15 43.74
C THR A 523 -4.25 21.10 45.19
N GLY A 524 -3.39 20.67 46.12
CA GLY A 524 -3.69 20.74 47.55
C GLY A 524 -3.97 22.15 48.08
N GLU A 525 -3.64 23.19 47.31
CA GLU A 525 -3.91 24.60 47.61
C GLU A 525 -5.23 25.10 46.99
N GLY A 526 -5.91 24.28 46.19
CA GLY A 526 -7.23 24.56 45.62
C GLY A 526 -7.21 25.17 44.21
N GLU A 527 -6.04 25.23 43.56
CA GLU A 527 -5.90 25.69 42.17
C GLU A 527 -6.18 24.56 41.17
N TRP A 528 -6.84 24.87 40.06
CA TRP A 528 -7.08 23.89 39.00
C TRP A 528 -5.79 23.46 38.32
N ILE A 529 -5.65 22.16 38.06
CA ILE A 529 -4.53 21.59 37.33
C ILE A 529 -4.88 21.63 35.84
N PRO A 530 -4.13 22.34 34.99
CA PRO A 530 -4.35 22.34 33.55
C PRO A 530 -4.06 20.97 32.95
N ASN A 531 -4.73 20.62 31.85
CA ASN A 531 -4.49 19.36 31.16
C ASN A 531 -3.10 19.30 30.51
N PHE A 532 -2.58 20.45 30.05
CA PHE A 532 -1.21 20.55 29.55
C PHE A 532 -0.26 21.00 30.68
N GLY A 533 0.73 20.16 31.00
CA GLY A 533 1.62 20.33 32.16
C GLY A 533 2.72 21.37 31.98
N ASP A 534 2.98 21.79 30.75
CA ASP A 534 3.73 22.96 30.37
C ASP A 534 2.82 24.18 30.51
N ALA A 535 3.04 24.99 31.56
CA ALA A 535 2.23 26.11 32.06
C ALA A 535 1.75 27.16 31.02
N ILE A 536 0.90 26.76 30.07
CA ILE A 536 0.43 27.54 28.92
C ILE A 536 -0.98 28.10 29.18
N GLY A 537 -1.56 27.92 30.37
CA GLY A 537 -2.90 28.43 30.64
C GLY A 537 -3.33 28.35 32.10
N GLN A 538 -4.31 29.17 32.44
CA GLN A 538 -5.11 28.97 33.64
C GLN A 538 -6.44 28.35 33.21
N VAL A 539 -6.97 27.41 34.00
CA VAL A 539 -8.32 26.86 33.76
C VAL A 539 -9.39 27.92 33.98
N CYS A 540 -9.20 28.74 35.02
CA CYS A 540 -10.08 29.85 35.36
C CYS A 540 -9.27 31.14 35.48
N THR A 541 -9.81 32.24 34.97
CA THR A 541 -9.25 33.58 35.14
C THR A 541 -10.27 34.52 35.74
N GLN A 542 -9.80 35.56 36.44
CA GLN A 542 -10.64 36.52 37.13
C GLN A 542 -10.28 37.97 36.79
N VAL A 543 -11.29 38.84 36.77
CA VAL A 543 -11.11 40.30 36.68
C VAL A 543 -12.06 41.02 37.64
N SER A 544 -11.49 41.98 38.36
CA SER A 544 -12.23 42.86 39.27
C SER A 544 -12.28 44.27 38.71
N LYS A 545 -13.48 44.84 38.60
CA LYS A 545 -13.67 46.22 38.13
C LYS A 545 -14.62 46.98 39.01
N THR A 546 -14.40 48.29 39.09
CA THR A 546 -15.25 49.23 39.83
C THR A 546 -15.70 50.34 38.91
N TYR A 547 -17.00 50.55 38.81
CA TYR A 547 -17.60 51.60 37.99
C TYR A 547 -18.64 52.41 38.77
N ALA A 548 -18.95 53.59 38.27
CA ALA A 548 -20.06 54.40 38.76
C ALA A 548 -21.25 54.24 37.79
N PRO A 549 -22.39 53.67 38.22
CA PRO A 549 -23.55 53.51 37.35
C PRO A 549 -24.07 54.87 36.85
N ASN A 550 -24.27 55.01 35.53
CA ASN A 550 -24.82 56.22 34.92
C ASN A 550 -26.32 56.43 35.21
N VAL A 551 -27.00 55.41 35.74
CA VAL A 551 -28.41 55.44 36.15
C VAL A 551 -28.50 54.89 37.57
N LEU A 552 -29.07 55.68 38.48
CA LEU A 552 -29.36 55.22 39.84
C LEU A 552 -30.56 54.28 39.84
N PRO A 553 -30.57 53.22 40.68
CA PRO A 553 -31.74 52.38 40.84
C PRO A 553 -32.94 53.23 41.30
N THR A 554 -34.14 52.96 40.76
CA THR A 554 -35.38 53.61 41.21
C THR A 554 -36.37 52.54 41.69
N GLY A 555 -37.15 52.82 42.75
CA GLY A 555 -38.10 51.88 43.34
C GLY A 555 -37.64 51.28 44.68
N VAL A 556 -38.52 50.47 45.31
CA VAL A 556 -38.30 49.85 46.64
C VAL A 556 -37.32 48.67 46.63
N ASP A 557 -37.04 48.08 45.47
CA ASP A 557 -36.17 46.89 45.35
C ASP A 557 -34.88 47.13 44.55
N GLY A 558 -34.66 48.35 44.01
CA GLY A 558 -33.35 48.84 43.55
C GLY A 558 -32.46 47.92 42.72
N MET A 559 -32.99 46.96 41.94
CA MET A 559 -32.17 45.97 41.23
C MET A 559 -31.53 46.58 39.96
N LEU A 560 -30.21 46.48 39.85
CA LEU A 560 -29.47 46.76 38.62
C LEU A 560 -28.87 45.45 38.10
N SER A 561 -29.60 44.76 37.21
CA SER A 561 -29.08 43.59 36.49
C SER A 561 -27.99 44.01 35.52
N ASN A 562 -26.88 43.28 35.49
CA ASN A 562 -25.77 43.60 34.62
C ASN A 562 -25.10 42.34 34.06
N GLN A 563 -25.27 42.10 32.77
CA GLN A 563 -24.74 40.95 32.05
C GLN A 563 -23.28 41.15 31.63
N VAL A 564 -22.48 40.10 31.78
CA VAL A 564 -21.16 40.01 31.16
C VAL A 564 -21.22 39.01 30.02
N THR A 565 -20.63 39.39 28.90
CA THR A 565 -20.51 38.55 27.71
C THR A 565 -19.04 38.41 27.38
N ALA A 566 -18.62 37.20 27.06
CA ALA A 566 -17.30 36.93 26.50
C ALA A 566 -17.43 36.07 25.24
N THR A 567 -16.58 36.33 24.26
CA THR A 567 -16.52 35.55 23.02
C THR A 567 -15.22 34.76 22.98
N PHE A 568 -15.27 33.56 22.44
CA PHE A 568 -14.15 32.63 22.47
C PHE A 568 -13.82 32.10 21.08
N ASP A 569 -12.54 31.81 20.86
CA ASP A 569 -12.03 31.15 19.65
C ASP A 569 -11.17 29.93 20.04
N SER A 570 -10.99 28.99 19.11
CA SER A 570 -10.19 27.78 19.31
C SER A 570 -9.40 27.40 18.07
N LEU A 571 -8.13 27.00 18.25
CA LEU A 571 -7.30 26.45 17.18
C LEU A 571 -7.80 25.10 16.64
N PHE A 572 -8.59 24.37 17.43
CA PHE A 572 -8.96 22.98 17.16
C PHE A 572 -10.28 22.84 16.40
N LEU A 573 -11.09 23.90 16.36
CA LEU A 573 -12.40 23.91 15.72
C LEU A 573 -12.46 25.07 14.74
N GLN A 574 -12.35 24.77 13.44
CA GLN A 574 -12.20 25.78 12.38
C GLN A 574 -13.45 26.69 12.17
N GLU A 575 -14.55 26.49 12.91
CA GLU A 575 -15.77 27.31 12.84
C GLU A 575 -16.52 27.48 14.19
N ALA A 576 -15.91 27.18 15.33
CA ALA A 576 -16.60 27.29 16.63
C ALA A 576 -16.53 28.71 17.21
N PHE A 577 -17.23 29.66 16.58
CA PHE A 577 -17.49 30.94 17.23
C PHE A 577 -18.46 30.70 18.39
N MET A 578 -17.92 30.54 19.59
CA MET A 578 -18.73 30.40 20.79
C MET A 578 -18.92 31.77 21.43
N GLU A 579 -20.18 32.22 21.46
CA GLU A 579 -20.61 33.32 22.30
C GLU A 579 -21.32 32.71 23.51
N THR A 580 -20.70 32.81 24.69
CA THR A 580 -21.38 32.54 25.95
C THR A 580 -21.57 33.85 26.70
N SER A 581 -22.75 34.00 27.31
CA SER A 581 -23.07 35.19 28.10
C SER A 581 -23.70 34.74 29.40
N ASN A 582 -23.28 35.33 30.51
CA ASN A 582 -23.92 35.10 31.81
C ASN A 582 -24.47 36.41 32.38
N ILE A 583 -25.72 36.34 32.83
CA ILE A 583 -26.45 37.44 33.45
C ILE A 583 -26.28 37.31 34.97
N ALA A 584 -25.31 38.02 35.54
CA ALA A 584 -25.32 38.25 36.99
C ALA A 584 -26.26 39.41 37.34
N THR A 585 -27.23 39.12 38.18
CA THR A 585 -28.11 40.14 38.77
C THR A 585 -27.50 40.56 40.10
N CYS A 586 -27.20 41.85 40.25
CA CYS A 586 -26.56 42.36 41.45
C CYS A 586 -27.49 43.39 42.10
N ASP A 587 -28.03 43.01 43.25
CA ASP A 587 -28.94 43.85 44.03
C ASP A 587 -28.18 45.02 44.65
N VAL A 588 -28.74 46.23 44.55
CA VAL A 588 -28.16 47.42 45.19
C VAL A 588 -28.71 47.53 46.61
N CYS A 589 -28.40 46.52 47.44
CA CYS A 589 -28.67 46.39 48.88
C CYS A 589 -30.11 46.68 49.39
N PRO A 590 -30.55 46.04 50.50
CA PRO A 590 -31.76 46.49 51.18
C PRO A 590 -31.42 47.79 51.92
N PHE A 591 -31.62 48.94 51.27
CA PHE A 591 -31.85 50.17 52.02
C PHE A 591 -33.16 49.94 52.79
N THR A 592 -33.06 49.45 54.03
CA THR A 592 -34.20 49.55 54.95
C THR A 592 -34.45 51.04 55.12
N VAL A 593 -35.49 51.53 54.45
CA VAL A 593 -36.07 52.85 54.74
C VAL A 593 -36.32 52.87 56.24
N PRO A 594 -35.72 53.78 57.03
CA PRO A 594 -36.13 53.94 58.41
C PRO A 594 -37.62 54.30 58.38
N GLU A 595 -38.48 53.51 59.03
CA GLU A 595 -39.88 53.90 59.19
C GLU A 595 -39.97 55.30 59.83
N PRO A 596 -40.91 56.14 59.37
CA PRO A 596 -40.97 57.58 59.67
C PRO A 596 -41.13 57.93 61.15
#